data_AF-M5FQ26-F1
#
_entry.id   AF-M5FQ26-F1
#
_cell.length_a   1.000
_cell.length_b   1.000
_cell.length_c   1.000
_cell.angle_alpha   90.00
_cell.angle_beta   90.00
_cell.angle_gamma   90.00
#
_symmetry.space_group_name_H-M   'P 1'
#
loop_
_entity.id
_entity.type
_entity.pdbx_description
1 polymer ?
#
loop_
_entity_poly.entity_id
_entity_poly.type
_entity_poly.pdbx_seq_one_letter_code
_entity_poly.pdbx_strand_id
1 'polypeptide(L)'
;MSDPGPAPVLAPPPGQQDDVYLIDPGYAMIFTYTWVSVAAAAILYRLPKLYRRMRHAWRRDGLQGWGLYEDLSPLAPEEEKEALIRGSAIKRTDSFRWVTVSTPVRLVRAGEALFRNTFGWEVKYLRLNVGQLFLLVGFTVTLLLCLTLNSELVLNSNRAGFMVLSLIPPVFLLSTKNSPLAFLLSIGYEKLNFLHRWGGRMMFLLAWVHGALWINNRLVNGQAYLLLTEDKERRGIATISVLTLIVLTSLRPVRIFAWQFFFTSHVALYVAWFVCLNYHTPYAIPWIYPALAFYGWDISVRLLRFRVKDASLLPIDDQMTLVHIPDAVGGWRGGQHVRLRILAGDLAFQAHPLTILNAPASRADTTRTQGMLLGARVNGDWTRALNKLGKTGAWVMLDGPYGGVCMNPKERVLLVAGGSGVTFTLGVMDELISAVEGGDRRLREIEFVWYIRSYDCVSWFVSHLQALALRAHSMSFLDLRVRIFLTCPCGDPPLLLSSIPDCAVSTSKPSMRELVLPLLEFELEDAEGVKPAMGGGVGVVVCGPERLVRHAQNAVARISPVGAARAGGVEIHAERFSL
;
A
#
# COMPACT_ATOMS: atom_id res chain seq x y z
N MET A 1 33.35 21.03 30.81
CA MET A 1 32.22 21.74 30.20
C MET A 1 31.62 22.60 31.29
N SER A 2 31.83 23.90 31.23
CA SER A 2 31.24 24.86 32.16
C SER A 2 29.73 24.90 31.94
N ASP A 3 28.98 24.80 33.03
CA ASP A 3 27.54 24.97 33.09
C ASP A 3 27.17 26.31 32.42
N PRO A 4 26.42 26.33 31.31
CA PRO A 4 25.97 27.58 30.72
C PRO A 4 24.93 28.13 31.69
N GLY A 5 25.35 29.05 32.56
CA GLY A 5 24.47 29.69 33.53
C GLY A 5 23.14 30.12 32.90
N PRO A 6 22.06 30.22 33.70
CA PRO A 6 20.73 30.52 33.21
C PRO A 6 20.77 31.77 32.33
N ALA A 7 20.21 31.66 31.13
CA ALA A 7 20.12 32.78 30.20
C ALA A 7 19.50 34.00 30.90
N PRO A 8 19.96 35.24 30.64
CA PRO A 8 19.37 36.42 31.23
C PRO A 8 17.86 36.40 30.96
N VAL A 9 17.08 36.52 32.03
CA VAL A 9 15.61 36.61 31.95
C VAL A 9 15.29 37.99 31.39
N LEU A 10 15.32 38.10 30.06
CA LEU A 10 14.75 39.23 29.37
C LEU A 10 13.25 39.23 29.67
N ALA A 11 12.73 40.35 30.17
CA ALA A 11 11.30 40.51 30.39
C ALA A 11 10.57 40.20 29.06
N PRO A 12 9.49 39.41 29.10
CA PRO A 12 8.71 39.14 27.91
C PRO A 12 8.25 40.47 27.29
N PRO A 13 8.29 40.61 25.95
CA PRO A 13 7.78 41.80 25.29
C PRO A 13 6.33 42.08 25.74
N PRO A 14 5.92 43.36 25.84
CA PRO A 14 4.60 43.74 26.31
C PRO A 14 3.50 43.00 25.52
N GLY A 15 2.61 42.28 26.23
CA GLY A 15 1.49 41.55 25.63
C GLY A 15 1.75 40.08 25.27
N GLN A 16 2.97 39.56 25.49
CA GLN A 16 3.17 38.11 25.41
C GLN A 16 2.42 37.44 26.56
N GLN A 17 1.58 36.44 26.23
CA GLN A 17 0.78 35.70 27.20
C GLN A 17 1.70 35.08 28.28
N ASP A 18 1.46 35.36 29.55
CA ASP A 18 2.14 34.65 30.64
C ASP A 18 1.79 33.15 30.55
N ASP A 19 2.71 32.24 30.91
CA ASP A 19 2.51 30.78 30.94
C ASP A 19 2.45 30.01 29.60
N VAL A 20 2.98 30.57 28.49
CA VAL A 20 3.01 29.88 27.17
C VAL A 20 3.58 28.45 27.23
N TYR A 21 4.63 28.23 28.04
CA TYR A 21 5.28 26.92 28.19
C TYR A 21 4.49 25.93 29.05
N LEU A 22 3.40 26.36 29.71
CA LEU A 22 2.48 25.51 30.45
C LEU A 22 1.22 25.21 29.62
N ILE A 23 0.68 26.22 28.94
CA ILE A 23 -0.58 26.14 28.19
C ILE A 23 -0.37 25.45 26.84
N ASP A 24 0.66 25.84 26.09
CA ASP A 24 0.83 25.39 24.70
C ASP A 24 1.10 23.91 24.51
N PRO A 25 1.92 23.25 25.37
CA PRO A 25 2.05 21.81 25.35
C PRO A 25 0.69 21.09 25.48
N GLY A 26 -0.26 21.66 26.22
CA GLY A 26 -1.60 21.09 26.40
C GLY A 26 -2.34 20.93 25.07
N TYR A 27 -2.24 21.90 24.16
CA TYR A 27 -2.89 21.81 22.84
C TYR A 27 -2.16 20.85 21.90
N ALA A 28 -0.83 20.78 21.98
CA ALA A 28 -0.06 19.74 21.29
C ALA A 28 -0.46 18.33 21.76
N MET A 29 -0.76 18.17 23.06
CA MET A 29 -1.30 16.93 23.62
C MET A 29 -2.75 16.66 23.18
N ILE A 30 -3.62 17.66 23.14
CA ILE A 30 -5.01 17.53 22.63
C ILE A 30 -5.00 17.04 21.17
N PHE A 31 -4.19 17.65 20.31
CA PHE A 31 -4.02 17.19 18.94
C PHE A 31 -3.56 15.73 18.89
N THR A 32 -2.61 15.38 19.77
CA THR A 32 -2.06 14.02 19.86
C THR A 32 -3.10 13.01 20.29
N TYR A 33 -3.84 13.27 21.36
CA TYR A 33 -4.94 12.44 21.81
C TYR A 33 -6.02 12.30 20.73
N THR A 34 -6.27 13.34 19.95
CA THR A 34 -7.27 13.31 18.89
C THR A 34 -6.88 12.32 17.78
N TRP A 35 -5.67 12.43 17.21
CA TRP A 35 -5.28 11.51 16.13
C TRP A 35 -5.07 10.07 16.65
N VAL A 36 -4.59 9.90 17.88
CA VAL A 36 -4.47 8.57 18.52
C VAL A 36 -5.86 7.94 18.72
N SER A 37 -6.85 8.72 19.16
CA SER A 37 -8.22 8.23 19.36
C SER A 37 -8.87 7.82 18.04
N VAL A 38 -8.67 8.60 16.97
CA VAL A 38 -9.14 8.24 15.62
C VAL A 38 -8.47 6.95 15.13
N ALA A 39 -7.16 6.80 15.35
CA ALA A 39 -6.44 5.58 15.00
C ALA A 39 -6.94 4.37 15.81
N ALA A 40 -7.16 4.51 17.12
CA ALA A 40 -7.68 3.46 17.98
C ALA A 40 -9.10 3.04 17.56
N ALA A 41 -10.00 3.99 17.28
CA ALA A 41 -11.33 3.70 16.77
C ALA A 41 -11.29 2.95 15.42
N ALA A 42 -10.39 3.34 14.52
CA ALA A 42 -10.20 2.66 13.24
C ALA A 42 -9.66 1.22 13.42
N ILE A 43 -8.77 1.00 14.38
CA ILE A 43 -8.26 -0.34 14.74
C ILE A 43 -9.40 -1.21 15.30
N LEU A 44 -10.18 -0.69 16.24
CA LEU A 44 -11.33 -1.41 16.81
C LEU A 44 -12.33 -1.82 15.73
N TYR A 45 -12.65 -0.91 14.80
CA TYR A 45 -13.51 -1.20 13.65
C TYR A 45 -12.94 -2.30 12.74
N ARG A 46 -11.61 -2.37 12.58
CA ARG A 46 -10.93 -3.36 11.71
C ARG A 46 -10.54 -4.65 12.43
N LEU A 47 -10.72 -4.75 13.74
CA LEU A 47 -10.31 -5.88 14.56
C LEU A 47 -10.82 -7.24 14.05
N PRO A 48 -12.08 -7.40 13.58
CA PRO A 48 -12.56 -8.68 13.04
C PRO A 48 -11.85 -9.10 11.75
N LYS A 49 -11.38 -8.14 10.93
CA LYS A 49 -10.59 -8.43 9.73
C LYS A 49 -9.16 -8.84 10.13
N LEU A 50 -8.56 -8.12 11.08
CA LEU A 50 -7.24 -8.46 11.62
C LEU A 50 -7.23 -9.88 12.21
N TYR A 51 -8.20 -10.20 13.06
CA TYR A 51 -8.33 -11.53 13.66
C TYR A 51 -8.42 -12.63 12.62
N ARG A 52 -9.29 -12.48 11.60
CA ARG A 52 -9.40 -13.46 10.51
C ARG A 52 -8.08 -13.60 9.75
N ARG A 53 -7.43 -12.49 9.40
CA ARG A 53 -6.13 -12.50 8.71
C ARG A 53 -5.08 -13.25 9.52
N MET A 54 -4.95 -12.96 10.81
CA MET A 54 -4.00 -13.64 11.70
C MET A 54 -4.32 -15.12 11.83
N ARG A 55 -5.60 -15.48 12.00
CA ARG A 55 -6.04 -16.88 12.09
C ARG A 55 -5.74 -17.66 10.79
N HIS A 56 -5.98 -17.07 9.63
CA HIS A 56 -5.68 -17.71 8.34
C HIS A 56 -4.17 -17.83 8.11
N ALA A 57 -3.40 -16.77 8.40
CA ALA A 57 -1.94 -16.81 8.30
C ALA A 57 -1.35 -17.88 9.23
N TRP A 58 -1.82 -17.96 10.47
CA TRP A 58 -1.38 -18.98 11.43
C TRP A 58 -1.73 -20.40 10.98
N ARG A 59 -2.92 -20.61 10.40
CA ARG A 59 -3.32 -21.92 9.86
C ARG A 59 -2.51 -22.35 8.65
N ARG A 60 -2.10 -21.39 7.82
CA ARG A 60 -1.38 -21.66 6.57
C ARG A 60 0.11 -21.86 6.80
N ASP A 61 0.72 -20.95 7.56
CA ASP A 61 2.19 -20.83 7.64
C ASP A 61 2.72 -20.98 9.08
N GLY A 62 1.85 -21.16 10.09
CA GLY A 62 2.25 -21.30 11.50
C GLY A 62 3.17 -20.18 11.99
N LEU A 63 4.22 -20.55 12.74
CA LEU A 63 5.29 -19.64 13.19
C LEU A 63 6.18 -19.16 12.03
N GLN A 64 6.26 -19.91 10.92
CA GLN A 64 7.09 -19.60 9.76
C GLN A 64 6.49 -18.47 8.89
N GLY A 65 5.19 -18.13 9.08
CA GLY A 65 4.49 -17.07 8.34
C GLY A 65 4.97 -15.63 8.58
N TRP A 66 5.99 -15.43 9.41
CA TRP A 66 6.60 -14.12 9.69
C TRP A 66 7.68 -13.77 8.66
N GLY A 67 7.27 -13.61 7.40
CA GLY A 67 8.16 -13.26 6.29
C GLY A 67 8.50 -14.45 5.40
N LEU A 68 9.45 -14.26 4.48
CA LEU A 68 9.88 -15.30 3.56
C LEU A 68 10.63 -16.40 4.31
N TYR A 69 10.23 -17.65 4.08
CA TYR A 69 10.87 -18.83 4.66
C TYR A 69 11.25 -19.84 3.59
N GLU A 70 12.21 -20.66 3.97
CA GLU A 70 12.62 -21.85 3.23
C GLU A 70 12.07 -23.06 3.95
N ASP A 71 11.62 -24.03 3.16
CA ASP A 71 11.43 -25.36 3.69
C ASP A 71 12.77 -26.09 3.64
N LEU A 72 13.36 -26.35 4.82
CA LEU A 72 14.60 -27.14 4.97
C LEU A 72 14.29 -28.61 5.27
N SER A 73 13.00 -29.00 5.33
CA SER A 73 12.66 -30.40 5.53
C SER A 73 13.14 -31.22 4.33
N PRO A 74 13.78 -32.38 4.56
CA PRO A 74 13.96 -33.36 3.50
C PRO A 74 12.58 -33.78 3.00
N LEU A 75 12.48 -34.13 1.71
CA LEU A 75 11.26 -34.63 1.05
C LEU A 75 10.38 -35.37 2.06
N ALA A 76 9.17 -34.87 2.30
CA ALA A 76 8.21 -35.55 3.14
C ALA A 76 8.12 -37.01 2.67
N PRO A 77 8.20 -38.00 3.59
CA PRO A 77 7.95 -39.39 3.23
C PRO A 77 6.63 -39.49 2.48
N GLU A 78 6.52 -40.50 1.61
CA GLU A 78 5.36 -40.82 0.77
C GLU A 78 3.98 -40.81 1.48
N GLU A 79 3.92 -40.67 2.81
CA GLU A 79 2.71 -40.50 3.63
C GLU A 79 1.85 -39.27 3.28
N GLU A 80 2.42 -38.12 2.89
CA GLU A 80 1.60 -36.95 2.50
C GLU A 80 1.01 -37.12 1.08
N LYS A 81 1.78 -37.78 0.19
CA LYS A 81 1.30 -38.28 -1.11
C LYS A 81 0.20 -39.31 -0.91
N GLU A 82 0.36 -40.25 0.01
CA GLU A 82 -0.65 -41.24 0.35
C GLU A 82 -1.87 -40.63 1.03
N ALA A 83 -1.77 -39.50 1.75
CA ALA A 83 -2.93 -38.80 2.31
C ALA A 83 -3.75 -38.06 1.24
N LEU A 84 -3.08 -37.56 0.20
CA LEU A 84 -3.69 -37.00 -1.02
C LEU A 84 -4.27 -38.09 -1.94
N ILE A 85 -3.57 -39.22 -2.10
CA ILE A 85 -3.99 -40.38 -2.91
C ILE A 85 -5.10 -41.19 -2.22
N ARG A 86 -5.05 -41.36 -0.89
CA ARG A 86 -6.11 -42.04 -0.12
C ARG A 86 -7.40 -41.24 -0.08
N GLY A 87 -7.43 -40.05 -0.69
CA GLY A 87 -8.65 -39.28 -0.86
C GLY A 87 -9.39 -39.23 0.45
N SER A 88 -8.76 -38.68 1.50
CA SER A 88 -9.53 -38.30 2.69
C SER A 88 -10.56 -37.31 2.18
N ALA A 89 -11.74 -37.86 1.87
CA ALA A 89 -12.77 -37.19 1.15
C ALA A 89 -13.14 -36.01 2.03
N ILE A 90 -12.70 -34.82 1.65
CA ILE A 90 -13.32 -33.59 2.10
C ILE A 90 -14.77 -33.80 1.70
N LYS A 91 -15.60 -34.14 2.69
CA LYS A 91 -17.00 -34.50 2.50
C LYS A 91 -17.57 -33.48 1.55
N ARG A 92 -18.00 -33.98 0.39
CA ARG A 92 -18.75 -33.25 -0.61
C ARG A 92 -20.02 -32.74 0.08
N THR A 93 -19.93 -31.56 0.68
CA THR A 93 -21.10 -30.84 1.16
C THR A 93 -21.63 -30.10 -0.05
N ASP A 94 -22.39 -30.83 -0.86
CA ASP A 94 -23.22 -30.28 -1.94
C ASP A 94 -24.46 -29.57 -1.39
N SER A 95 -24.50 -29.26 -0.09
CA SER A 95 -25.57 -28.44 0.48
C SER A 95 -25.29 -26.97 0.20
N PHE A 96 -25.63 -26.55 -1.02
CA PHE A 96 -25.87 -25.15 -1.33
C PHE A 96 -27.03 -24.68 -0.46
N ARG A 97 -26.74 -23.97 0.64
CA ARG A 97 -27.78 -23.31 1.42
C ARG A 97 -27.82 -21.86 0.98
N TRP A 98 -28.74 -21.54 0.07
CA TRP A 98 -29.14 -20.16 -0.18
C TRP A 98 -29.56 -19.56 1.17
N VAL A 99 -28.69 -18.73 1.75
CA VAL A 99 -29.03 -18.05 2.99
C VAL A 99 -29.94 -16.89 2.60
N THR A 100 -31.22 -17.02 2.90
CA THR A 100 -32.14 -15.88 2.91
C THR A 100 -31.61 -14.87 3.93
N VAL A 101 -30.98 -13.81 3.43
CA VAL A 101 -30.40 -12.77 4.27
C VAL A 101 -31.54 -11.92 4.84
N SER A 102 -31.58 -11.78 6.16
CA SER A 102 -32.61 -11.00 6.84
C SER A 102 -32.57 -9.53 6.41
N THR A 103 -33.74 -8.86 6.45
CA THR A 103 -33.88 -7.43 6.10
C THR A 103 -32.88 -6.50 6.81
N PRO A 104 -32.57 -6.69 8.12
CA PRO A 104 -31.55 -5.88 8.80
C PRO A 104 -30.16 -5.98 8.15
N VAL A 105 -29.73 -7.19 7.75
CA VAL A 105 -28.41 -7.37 7.12
C VAL A 105 -28.38 -6.72 5.73
N ARG A 106 -29.51 -6.71 5.01
CA ARG A 106 -29.63 -5.98 3.73
C ARG A 106 -29.46 -4.47 3.93
N LEU A 107 -30.11 -3.89 4.95
CA LEU A 107 -29.96 -2.47 5.28
C LEU A 107 -28.52 -2.12 5.68
N VAL A 108 -27.88 -2.96 6.49
CA VAL A 108 -26.46 -2.77 6.85
C VAL A 108 -25.56 -2.79 5.61
N ARG A 109 -25.74 -3.76 4.71
CA ARG A 109 -24.96 -3.82 3.46
C ARG A 109 -25.24 -2.65 2.52
N ALA A 110 -26.48 -2.19 2.45
CA ALA A 110 -26.84 -0.99 1.69
C ALA A 110 -26.19 0.27 2.29
N GLY A 111 -26.15 0.38 3.63
CA GLY A 111 -25.43 1.44 4.33
C GLY A 111 -23.93 1.40 4.10
N GLU A 112 -23.31 0.21 4.17
CA GLU A 112 -21.89 0.02 3.83
C GLU A 112 -21.60 0.37 2.37
N ALA A 113 -22.49 -0.01 1.45
CA ALA A 113 -22.37 0.32 0.04
C ALA A 113 -22.50 1.83 -0.19
N LEU A 114 -23.48 2.49 0.45
CA LEU A 114 -23.63 3.95 0.39
C LEU A 114 -22.38 4.66 0.89
N PHE A 115 -21.82 4.22 2.03
CA PHE A 115 -20.59 4.77 2.57
C PHE A 115 -19.42 4.58 1.59
N ARG A 116 -19.19 3.36 1.10
CA ARG A 116 -18.11 3.06 0.15
C ARG A 116 -18.26 3.81 -1.17
N ASN A 117 -19.49 3.95 -1.66
CA ASN A 117 -19.76 4.70 -2.87
C ASN A 117 -19.46 6.18 -2.67
N THR A 118 -19.92 6.78 -1.57
CA THR A 118 -19.71 8.20 -1.27
C THR A 118 -18.24 8.53 -1.08
N PHE A 119 -17.51 7.72 -0.28
CA PHE A 119 -16.11 7.98 0.05
C PHE A 119 -15.10 7.37 -0.93
N GLY A 120 -15.55 6.49 -1.85
CA GLY A 120 -14.70 5.78 -2.81
C GLY A 120 -14.37 6.55 -4.08
N TRP A 121 -15.06 7.66 -4.35
CA TRP A 121 -14.80 8.51 -5.52
C TRP A 121 -13.39 9.07 -5.50
N GLU A 122 -12.66 8.93 -6.60
CA GLU A 122 -11.37 9.57 -6.77
C GLU A 122 -11.53 10.98 -7.39
N VAL A 123 -10.99 11.99 -6.70
CA VAL A 123 -11.01 13.38 -7.15
C VAL A 123 -9.93 13.60 -8.20
N LYS A 124 -10.34 14.15 -9.35
CA LYS A 124 -9.45 14.44 -10.48
C LYS A 124 -8.28 15.34 -10.01
N TYR A 125 -7.06 15.01 -10.43
CA TYR A 125 -5.79 15.70 -10.13
C TYR A 125 -5.24 15.56 -8.71
N LEU A 126 -6.07 15.37 -7.69
CA LEU A 126 -5.60 15.24 -6.30
C LEU A 126 -5.00 13.86 -5.98
N ARG A 127 -5.30 12.83 -6.79
CA ARG A 127 -4.89 11.43 -6.55
C ARG A 127 -5.37 10.88 -5.20
N LEU A 128 -6.38 11.52 -4.60
CA LEU A 128 -7.01 11.14 -3.34
C LEU A 128 -8.48 10.80 -3.59
N ASN A 129 -8.98 9.82 -2.84
CA ASN A 129 -10.41 9.59 -2.77
C ASN A 129 -11.09 10.50 -1.75
N VAL A 130 -12.42 10.62 -1.82
CA VAL A 130 -13.22 11.47 -0.93
C VAL A 130 -13.02 11.09 0.55
N GLY A 131 -12.86 9.81 0.87
CA GLY A 131 -12.53 9.34 2.23
C GLY A 131 -11.18 9.84 2.74
N GLN A 132 -10.14 9.77 1.90
CA GLN A 132 -8.81 10.30 2.21
C GLN A 132 -8.84 11.82 2.37
N LEU A 133 -9.62 12.51 1.54
CA LEU A 133 -9.81 13.96 1.67
C LEU A 133 -10.54 14.31 2.96
N PHE A 134 -11.59 13.57 3.34
CA PHE A 134 -12.31 13.77 4.60
C PHE A 134 -11.37 13.61 5.80
N LEU A 135 -10.57 12.53 5.83
CA LEU A 135 -9.57 12.33 6.88
C LEU A 135 -8.53 13.47 6.92
N LEU A 136 -8.07 13.90 5.75
CA LEU A 136 -7.09 14.98 5.65
C LEU A 136 -7.66 16.33 6.13
N VAL A 137 -8.91 16.65 5.75
CA VAL A 137 -9.59 17.86 6.18
C VAL A 137 -9.82 17.82 7.69
N GLY A 138 -10.32 16.71 8.25
CA GLY A 138 -10.50 16.57 9.69
C GLY A 138 -9.19 16.74 10.47
N PHE A 139 -8.10 16.13 9.97
CA PHE A 139 -6.76 16.28 10.54
C PHE A 139 -6.27 17.74 10.48
N THR A 140 -6.47 18.42 9.35
CA THR A 140 -6.10 19.83 9.16
C THR A 140 -6.92 20.76 10.05
N VAL A 141 -8.24 20.56 10.12
CA VAL A 141 -9.14 21.36 10.96
C VAL A 141 -8.77 21.21 12.42
N THR A 142 -8.53 19.98 12.90
CA THR A 142 -8.07 19.75 14.28
C THR A 142 -6.76 20.48 14.55
N LEU A 143 -5.81 20.41 13.62
CA LEU A 143 -4.53 21.11 13.72
C LEU A 143 -4.71 22.63 13.79
N LEU A 144 -5.57 23.21 12.94
CA LEU A 144 -5.86 24.65 12.92
C LEU A 144 -6.62 25.12 14.16
N LEU A 145 -7.56 24.32 14.67
CA LEU A 145 -8.23 24.61 15.93
C LEU A 145 -7.23 24.62 17.09
N CYS A 146 -6.35 23.62 17.17
CA CYS A 146 -5.31 23.59 18.21
C CYS A 146 -4.29 24.72 18.07
N LEU A 147 -4.08 25.22 16.84
CA LEU A 147 -3.21 26.36 16.56
C LEU A 147 -3.83 27.70 16.98
N THR A 148 -5.15 27.89 16.83
CA THR A 148 -5.78 29.22 16.91
C THR A 148 -6.69 29.41 18.12
N LEU A 149 -7.20 28.32 18.71
CA LEU A 149 -8.12 28.41 19.84
C LEU A 149 -7.41 29.03 21.05
N ASN A 150 -7.99 30.11 21.59
CA ASN A 150 -7.47 30.88 22.71
C ASN A 150 -6.01 31.32 22.54
N SER A 151 -5.59 31.63 21.30
CA SER A 151 -4.23 32.04 21.00
C SER A 151 -4.19 33.16 19.95
N GLU A 152 -3.71 34.33 20.37
CA GLU A 152 -3.34 35.39 19.44
C GLU A 152 -1.94 35.10 18.87
N LEU A 153 -1.89 34.49 17.68
CA LEU A 153 -0.64 33.98 17.08
C LEU A 153 0.46 35.03 16.93
N VAL A 154 0.11 36.29 16.68
CA VAL A 154 1.09 37.39 16.55
C VAL A 154 1.87 37.60 17.86
N LEU A 155 1.21 37.40 19.00
CA LEU A 155 1.79 37.57 20.33
C LEU A 155 2.30 36.23 20.90
N ASN A 156 1.77 35.10 20.43
CA ASN A 156 2.21 33.76 20.82
C ASN A 156 2.75 32.96 19.62
N SER A 157 4.02 33.19 19.30
CA SER A 157 4.75 32.42 18.28
C SER A 157 5.04 30.97 18.69
N ASN A 158 5.11 30.64 19.98
CA ASN A 158 5.46 29.29 20.46
C ASN A 158 4.36 28.26 20.15
N ARG A 159 3.10 28.70 20.12
CA ARG A 159 1.94 27.88 19.75
C ARG A 159 2.19 27.07 18.47
N ALA A 160 2.61 27.74 17.41
CA ALA A 160 2.93 27.10 16.13
C ALA A 160 4.10 26.10 16.25
N GLY A 161 5.11 26.41 17.07
CA GLY A 161 6.23 25.52 17.37
C GLY A 161 5.80 24.23 18.08
N PHE A 162 4.94 24.32 19.09
CA PHE A 162 4.38 23.15 19.76
C PHE A 162 3.52 22.28 18.83
N MET A 163 2.77 22.91 17.91
CA MET A 163 2.03 22.18 16.89
C MET A 163 2.97 21.42 15.92
N VAL A 164 4.11 21.99 15.54
CA VAL A 164 5.16 21.28 14.78
C VAL A 164 5.65 20.04 15.53
N LEU A 165 5.94 20.17 16.83
CA LEU A 165 6.39 19.05 17.66
C LEU A 165 5.36 17.91 17.71
N SER A 166 4.08 18.24 17.86
CA SER A 166 2.99 17.26 17.89
C SER A 166 2.82 16.44 16.61
N LEU A 167 3.30 16.97 15.47
CA LEU A 167 3.27 16.28 14.18
C LEU A 167 4.41 15.28 14.00
N ILE A 168 5.46 15.31 14.83
CA ILE A 168 6.63 14.43 14.71
C ILE A 168 6.25 12.95 14.80
N PRO A 169 5.55 12.46 15.85
CA PRO A 169 5.19 11.04 15.94
C PRO A 169 4.35 10.51 14.76
N PRO A 170 3.22 11.15 14.36
CA PRO A 170 2.41 10.61 13.27
C PRO A 170 3.14 10.64 11.92
N VAL A 171 3.96 11.66 11.63
CA VAL A 171 4.74 11.72 10.38
C VAL A 171 5.70 10.54 10.25
N PHE A 172 6.33 10.10 11.35
CA PHE A 172 7.19 8.91 11.36
C PHE A 172 6.41 7.59 11.36
N LEU A 173 5.32 7.50 12.15
CA LEU A 173 4.44 6.33 12.16
C LEU A 173 3.92 5.98 10.76
N LEU A 174 3.61 6.99 9.95
CA LEU A 174 3.02 6.86 8.61
C LEU A 174 4.06 6.78 7.48
N SER A 175 5.36 6.98 7.76
CA SER A 175 6.44 6.88 6.77
C SER A 175 7.03 5.47 6.67
N THR A 176 6.95 4.71 7.76
CA THR A 176 7.58 3.39 7.91
C THR A 176 6.89 2.31 7.07
N LYS A 177 7.66 1.35 6.55
CA LYS A 177 7.13 0.28 5.69
C LYS A 177 6.45 -0.83 6.49
N ASN A 178 7.00 -1.15 7.66
CA ASN A 178 6.42 -2.06 8.64
C ASN A 178 5.66 -1.28 9.71
N SER A 179 4.92 -0.25 9.30
CA SER A 179 4.15 0.60 10.20
C SER A 179 3.23 -0.23 11.08
N PRO A 180 3.34 -0.13 12.42
CA PRO A 180 2.47 -0.88 13.32
C PRO A 180 1.00 -0.49 13.12
N LEU A 181 0.71 0.76 12.78
CA LEU A 181 -0.63 1.21 12.46
C LEU A 181 -1.17 0.52 11.19
N ALA A 182 -0.38 0.44 10.12
CA ALA A 182 -0.78 -0.24 8.89
C ALA A 182 -1.07 -1.74 9.15
N PHE A 183 -0.21 -2.39 9.94
CA PHE A 183 -0.40 -3.77 10.37
C PHE A 183 -1.72 -3.97 11.14
N LEU A 184 -1.97 -3.16 12.18
CA LEU A 184 -3.19 -3.25 13.00
C LEU A 184 -4.47 -2.96 12.19
N LEU A 185 -4.40 -2.04 11.24
CA LEU A 185 -5.51 -1.77 10.32
C LEU A 185 -5.68 -2.83 9.22
N SER A 186 -4.75 -3.78 9.13
CA SER A 186 -4.67 -4.81 8.07
C SER A 186 -4.62 -4.23 6.65
N ILE A 187 -4.05 -3.04 6.47
CA ILE A 187 -3.89 -2.39 5.16
C ILE A 187 -2.40 -2.22 4.84
N GLY A 188 -2.05 -2.11 3.56
CA GLY A 188 -0.68 -1.83 3.18
C GLY A 188 -0.25 -0.40 3.56
N TYR A 189 1.02 -0.26 3.93
CA TYR A 189 1.61 1.03 4.35
C TYR A 189 1.50 2.10 3.25
N GLU A 190 1.53 1.68 1.99
CA GLU A 190 1.40 2.54 0.82
C GLU A 190 0.05 3.26 0.76
N LYS A 191 -1.01 2.67 1.35
CA LYS A 191 -2.34 3.28 1.42
C LYS A 191 -2.43 4.40 2.47
N LEU A 192 -1.52 4.41 3.46
CA LEU A 192 -1.46 5.41 4.52
C LEU A 192 -0.43 6.53 4.25
N ASN A 193 0.55 6.27 3.38
CA ASN A 193 1.66 7.19 3.13
C ASN A 193 1.23 8.59 2.64
N PHE A 194 0.02 8.76 2.11
CA PHE A 194 -0.49 10.10 1.78
C PHE A 194 -0.54 11.02 3.02
N LEU A 195 -0.86 10.48 4.19
CA LEU A 195 -0.89 11.24 5.45
C LEU A 195 0.51 11.67 5.88
N HIS A 196 1.54 10.83 5.70
CA HIS A 196 2.94 11.24 5.92
C HIS A 196 3.30 12.45 5.03
N ARG A 197 2.98 12.39 3.73
CA ARG A 197 3.30 13.47 2.79
C ARG A 197 2.56 14.78 3.15
N TRP A 198 1.30 14.71 3.55
CA TRP A 198 0.54 15.91 3.92
C TRP A 198 0.92 16.43 5.31
N GLY A 199 1.14 15.55 6.29
CA GLY A 199 1.64 15.91 7.61
C GLY A 199 3.00 16.58 7.56
N GLY A 200 3.92 16.11 6.71
CA GLY A 200 5.20 16.78 6.49
C GLY A 200 5.07 18.19 5.89
N ARG A 201 4.10 18.42 5.00
CA ARG A 201 3.81 19.77 4.47
C ARG A 201 3.22 20.69 5.53
N MET A 202 2.31 20.18 6.36
CA MET A 202 1.73 20.94 7.47
C MET A 202 2.81 21.30 8.49
N MET A 203 3.69 20.36 8.83
CA MET A 203 4.85 20.58 9.70
C MET A 203 5.76 21.68 9.17
N PHE A 204 6.08 21.65 7.86
CA PHE A 204 6.86 22.70 7.21
C PHE A 204 6.19 24.08 7.27
N LEU A 205 4.89 24.16 6.94
CA LEU A 205 4.15 25.43 6.97
C LEU A 205 4.10 26.00 8.39
N LEU A 206 3.80 25.17 9.40
CA LEU A 206 3.75 25.60 10.79
C LEU A 206 5.13 26.02 11.33
N ALA A 207 6.21 25.36 10.91
CA ALA A 207 7.56 25.76 11.28
C ALA A 207 7.89 27.15 10.72
N TRP A 208 7.47 27.45 9.49
CA TRP A 208 7.60 28.78 8.90
C TRP A 208 6.71 29.82 9.57
N VAL A 209 5.48 29.47 9.96
CA VAL A 209 4.64 30.36 10.78
C VAL A 209 5.33 30.68 12.11
N HIS A 210 5.82 29.66 12.83
CA HIS A 210 6.57 29.85 14.07
C HIS A 210 7.79 30.76 13.89
N GLY A 211 8.65 30.46 12.91
CA GLY A 211 9.86 31.23 12.63
C GLY A 211 9.56 32.66 12.19
N ALA A 212 8.58 32.86 11.31
CA ALA A 212 8.21 34.20 10.83
C ALA A 212 7.63 35.08 11.94
N LEU A 213 6.76 34.53 12.80
CA LEU A 213 6.21 35.25 13.94
C LEU A 213 7.31 35.61 14.95
N TRP A 214 8.23 34.69 15.19
CA TRP A 214 9.36 34.92 16.10
C TRP A 214 10.33 36.00 15.56
N ILE A 215 10.67 35.95 14.27
CA ILE A 215 11.47 36.99 13.60
C ILE A 215 10.75 38.33 13.66
N ASN A 216 9.45 38.37 13.37
CA ASN A 216 8.66 39.60 13.45
C ASN A 216 8.65 40.19 14.86
N ASN A 217 8.50 39.36 15.89
CA ASN A 217 8.59 39.79 17.29
C ASN A 217 9.95 40.45 17.58
N ARG A 218 11.05 39.90 17.09
CA ARG A 218 12.38 40.52 17.24
C ARG A 218 12.51 41.84 16.49
N LEU A 219 11.95 41.93 15.29
CA LEU A 219 12.00 43.16 14.49
C LEU A 219 11.20 44.29 15.13
N VAL A 220 9.94 44.03 15.52
CA VAL A 220 9.04 45.03 16.10
C VAL A 220 9.57 45.56 17.42
N ASN A 221 10.23 44.72 18.22
CA ASN A 221 10.82 45.12 19.50
C ASN A 221 12.23 45.74 19.37
N GLY A 222 12.75 45.97 18.15
CA GLY A 222 14.09 46.53 17.93
C GLY A 222 15.24 45.58 18.32
N GLN A 223 14.96 44.29 18.46
CA GLN A 223 15.87 43.23 18.93
C GLN A 223 16.43 42.37 17.78
N ALA A 224 16.44 42.89 16.55
CA ALA A 224 16.85 42.15 15.36
C ALA A 224 18.27 41.55 15.47
N TYR A 225 19.17 42.23 16.19
CA TYR A 225 20.55 41.77 16.38
C TYR A 225 20.63 40.42 17.10
N LEU A 226 19.66 40.10 17.97
CA LEU A 226 19.59 38.82 18.69
C LEU A 226 19.49 37.63 17.72
N LEU A 227 18.90 37.81 16.54
CA LEU A 227 18.80 36.74 15.53
C LEU A 227 20.18 36.20 15.11
N LEU A 228 21.22 37.02 15.20
CA LEU A 228 22.59 36.67 14.82
C LEU A 228 23.51 36.47 16.01
N THR A 229 23.21 37.08 17.17
CA THR A 229 24.07 37.00 18.36
C THR A 229 23.64 35.92 19.35
N GLU A 230 22.34 35.64 19.47
CA GLU A 230 21.82 34.69 20.45
C GLU A 230 21.81 33.25 19.93
N ASP A 231 22.28 32.35 20.78
CA ASP A 231 22.42 30.94 20.45
C ASP A 231 21.07 30.27 20.19
N LYS A 232 20.04 30.61 20.97
CA LYS A 232 18.68 30.08 20.80
C LYS A 232 18.13 30.41 19.40
N GLU A 233 18.36 31.64 18.95
CA GLU A 233 17.89 32.17 17.68
C GLU A 233 18.60 31.51 16.50
N ARG A 234 19.93 31.45 16.56
CA ARG A 234 20.77 30.78 15.55
C ARG A 234 20.40 29.31 15.39
N ARG A 235 20.16 28.60 16.49
CA ARG A 235 19.72 27.19 16.49
C ARG A 235 18.31 27.04 15.89
N GLY A 236 17.41 28.00 16.13
CA GLY A 236 16.09 28.06 15.49
C GLY A 236 16.17 28.25 13.98
N ILE A 237 16.99 29.20 13.52
CA ILE A 237 17.26 29.46 12.10
C ILE A 237 17.89 28.23 11.43
N ALA A 238 18.85 27.57 12.08
CA ALA A 238 19.42 26.32 11.59
C ALA A 238 18.35 25.23 11.45
N THR A 239 17.49 25.05 12.46
CA THR A 239 16.42 24.03 12.47
C THR A 239 15.43 24.23 11.31
N ILE A 240 14.95 25.45 11.08
CA ILE A 240 14.02 25.73 9.98
C ILE A 240 14.69 25.64 8.60
N SER A 241 15.98 26.00 8.52
CA SER A 241 16.77 25.88 7.28
C SER A 241 16.91 24.42 6.86
N VAL A 242 17.27 23.53 7.80
CA VAL A 242 17.38 22.09 7.51
C VAL A 242 16.02 21.50 7.14
N LEU A 243 14.94 21.87 7.83
CA LEU A 243 13.58 21.44 7.46
C LEU A 243 13.19 21.90 6.04
N THR A 244 13.60 23.11 5.66
CA THR A 244 13.38 23.64 4.32
C THR A 244 14.13 22.83 3.28
N LEU A 245 15.39 22.47 3.53
CA LEU A 245 16.16 21.58 2.66
C LEU A 245 15.48 20.21 2.49
N ILE A 246 14.96 19.62 3.58
CA ILE A 246 14.19 18.36 3.52
C ILE A 246 13.05 18.50 2.51
N VAL A 247 12.27 19.58 2.57
CA VAL A 247 11.11 19.78 1.69
C VAL A 247 11.53 20.03 0.24
N LEU A 248 12.56 20.84 0.01
CA LEU A 248 13.07 21.15 -1.33
C LEU A 248 13.60 19.90 -2.05
N THR A 249 14.41 19.08 -1.37
CA THR A 249 14.88 17.80 -1.93
C THR A 249 13.77 16.77 -2.07
N SER A 250 12.65 16.96 -1.38
CA SER A 250 11.44 16.13 -1.47
C SER A 250 10.42 16.62 -2.50
N LEU A 251 10.73 17.61 -3.34
CA LEU A 251 9.78 18.03 -4.38
C LEU A 251 9.57 16.94 -5.43
N ARG A 252 8.39 16.96 -6.08
CA ARG A 252 8.01 15.92 -7.05
C ARG A 252 9.01 15.76 -8.20
N PRO A 253 9.55 16.82 -8.82
CA PRO A 253 10.56 16.67 -9.87
C PRO A 253 11.78 15.89 -9.38
N VAL A 254 12.31 16.22 -8.19
CA VAL A 254 13.47 15.54 -7.60
C VAL A 254 13.18 14.06 -7.37
N ARG A 255 12.00 13.71 -6.85
CA ARG A 255 11.62 12.30 -6.63
C ARG A 255 11.46 11.47 -7.90
N ILE A 256 11.15 12.10 -9.03
CA ILE A 256 10.97 11.42 -10.31
C ILE A 256 12.31 11.26 -11.02
N PHE A 257 13.09 12.33 -11.11
CA PHE A 257 14.34 12.34 -11.89
C PHE A 257 15.57 11.91 -11.09
N ALA A 258 15.55 12.04 -9.76
CA ALA A 258 16.70 11.80 -8.89
C ALA A 258 16.28 11.11 -7.57
N TRP A 259 15.55 9.99 -7.69
CA TRP A 259 14.99 9.29 -6.52
C TRP A 259 16.04 8.89 -5.47
N GLN A 260 17.23 8.43 -5.91
CA GLN A 260 18.31 8.05 -4.98
C GLN A 260 18.83 9.25 -4.20
N PHE A 261 19.04 10.38 -4.87
CA PHE A 261 19.43 11.63 -4.20
C PHE A 261 18.36 12.08 -3.21
N PHE A 262 17.08 12.05 -3.61
CA PHE A 262 15.96 12.34 -2.71
C PHE A 262 16.01 11.45 -1.47
N PHE A 263 16.09 10.12 -1.62
CA PHE A 263 16.01 9.20 -0.50
C PHE A 263 17.20 9.39 0.47
N THR A 264 18.42 9.43 -0.05
CA THR A 264 19.63 9.61 0.76
C THR A 264 19.65 10.96 1.47
N SER A 265 19.35 12.05 0.75
CA SER A 265 19.31 13.39 1.36
C SER A 265 18.19 13.52 2.38
N HIS A 266 16.99 12.97 2.11
CA HIS A 266 15.88 13.01 3.06
C HIS A 266 16.24 12.32 4.37
N VAL A 267 16.92 11.16 4.30
CA VAL A 267 17.37 10.42 5.49
C VAL A 267 18.43 11.21 6.27
N ALA A 268 19.48 11.69 5.60
CA ALA A 268 20.55 12.44 6.25
C ALA A 268 20.03 13.76 6.86
N LEU A 269 19.16 14.48 6.16
CA LEU A 269 18.64 15.76 6.60
C LEU A 269 17.64 15.63 7.75
N TYR A 270 16.81 14.58 7.84
CA TYR A 270 15.94 14.43 9.01
C TYR A 270 16.76 14.12 10.28
N VAL A 271 17.86 13.38 10.15
CA VAL A 271 18.78 13.14 11.28
C VAL A 271 19.41 14.45 11.72
N ALA A 272 19.92 15.25 10.79
CA ALA A 272 20.43 16.58 11.08
C ALA A 272 19.36 17.49 11.70
N TRP A 273 18.11 17.43 11.20
CA TRP A 273 17.00 18.20 11.72
C TRP A 273 16.66 17.83 13.17
N PHE A 274 16.68 16.54 13.53
CA PHE A 274 16.50 16.09 14.92
C PHE A 274 17.60 16.66 15.82
N VAL A 275 18.85 16.64 15.38
CA VAL A 275 19.98 17.21 16.13
C VAL A 275 19.75 18.72 16.35
N CYS A 276 19.49 19.47 15.29
CA CYS A 276 19.21 20.91 15.38
C CYS A 276 18.03 21.21 16.31
N LEU A 277 16.93 20.44 16.20
CA LEU A 277 15.73 20.62 16.99
C LEU A 277 15.97 20.38 18.49
N ASN A 278 16.71 19.33 18.87
CA ASN A 278 17.05 19.07 20.28
C ASN A 278 17.87 20.20 20.89
N TYR A 279 18.81 20.76 20.13
CA TYR A 279 19.60 21.91 20.60
C TYR A 279 18.81 23.21 20.62
N HIS A 280 17.79 23.34 19.77
CA HIS A 280 16.91 24.50 19.73
C HIS A 280 15.93 24.53 20.91
N THR A 281 15.36 23.38 21.31
CA THR A 281 14.36 23.33 22.38
C THR A 281 14.32 21.99 23.13
N PRO A 282 14.40 21.99 24.48
CA PRO A 282 14.28 20.77 25.28
C PRO A 282 12.84 20.20 25.26
N TYR A 283 11.84 21.02 24.92
CA TYR A 283 10.44 20.60 24.83
C TYR A 283 10.16 19.61 23.68
N ALA A 284 11.12 19.41 22.76
CA ALA A 284 11.00 18.43 21.67
C ALA A 284 11.13 16.97 22.14
N ILE A 285 11.81 16.73 23.28
CA ILE A 285 12.20 15.40 23.74
C ILE A 285 11.02 14.40 23.80
N PRO A 286 9.84 14.73 24.40
CA PRO A 286 8.71 13.81 24.47
C PRO A 286 8.18 13.35 23.10
N TRP A 287 8.37 14.17 22.07
CA TRP A 287 7.89 13.93 20.71
C TRP A 287 8.88 13.12 19.85
N ILE A 288 10.16 13.16 20.22
CA ILE A 288 11.24 12.48 19.51
C ILE A 288 11.26 10.99 19.82
N TYR A 289 11.09 10.58 21.09
CA TYR A 289 11.15 9.17 21.46
C TYR A 289 10.12 8.28 20.74
N PRO A 290 8.84 8.67 20.62
CA PRO A 290 7.88 7.90 19.83
C PRO A 290 8.29 7.76 18.36
N ALA A 291 8.80 8.83 17.73
CA ALA A 291 9.27 8.77 16.34
C ALA A 291 10.47 7.83 16.17
N LEU A 292 11.43 7.88 17.09
CA LEU A 292 12.56 6.94 17.13
C LEU A 292 12.10 5.51 17.35
N ALA A 293 11.11 5.28 18.22
CA ALA A 293 10.55 3.95 18.46
C ALA A 293 9.88 3.38 17.19
N PHE A 294 9.10 4.18 16.46
CA PHE A 294 8.48 3.75 15.20
C PHE A 294 9.52 3.44 14.12
N TYR A 295 10.54 4.28 13.98
CA TYR A 295 11.61 4.03 13.01
C TYR A 295 12.47 2.82 13.40
N GLY A 296 12.82 2.70 14.68
CA GLY A 296 13.55 1.56 15.24
C GLY A 296 12.81 0.25 15.00
N TRP A 297 11.51 0.20 15.29
CA TRP A 297 10.65 -0.95 14.97
C TRP A 297 10.74 -1.35 13.50
N ASP A 298 10.61 -0.37 12.59
CA ASP A 298 10.65 -0.62 11.15
C ASP A 298 12.00 -1.18 10.69
N ILE A 299 13.11 -0.73 11.28
CA ILE A 299 14.44 -1.26 11.04
C ILE A 299 14.58 -2.69 11.62
N SER A 300 14.16 -2.92 12.87
CA SER A 300 14.21 -4.23 13.50
C SER A 300 13.43 -5.29 12.70
N VAL A 301 12.21 -4.97 12.27
CA VAL A 301 11.41 -5.90 11.45
C VAL A 301 12.09 -6.18 10.10
N ARG A 302 12.69 -5.18 9.46
CA ARG A 302 13.45 -5.38 8.21
C ARG A 302 14.68 -6.27 8.41
N LEU A 303 15.44 -6.06 9.48
CA LEU A 303 16.62 -6.86 9.79
C LEU A 303 16.26 -8.34 9.99
N LEU A 304 15.12 -8.62 10.63
CA LEU A 304 14.63 -9.99 10.85
C LEU A 304 14.11 -10.66 9.57
N ARG A 305 13.46 -9.89 8.68
CA ARG A 305 12.79 -10.41 7.48
C ARG A 305 13.65 -10.46 6.21
N PHE A 306 14.79 -9.77 6.22
CA PHE A 306 15.73 -9.74 5.10
C PHE A 306 16.20 -11.16 4.75
N ARG A 307 16.28 -11.46 3.44
CA ARG A 307 16.84 -12.71 2.92
C ARG A 307 17.78 -12.42 1.75
N VAL A 308 18.93 -13.09 1.72
CA VAL A 308 19.76 -13.22 0.51
C VAL A 308 19.43 -14.54 -0.15
N LYS A 309 19.24 -14.52 -1.47
CA LYS A 309 18.91 -15.69 -2.27
C LYS A 309 19.63 -15.65 -3.61
N ASP A 310 19.77 -16.81 -4.22
CA ASP A 310 20.10 -16.93 -5.63
C ASP A 310 18.86 -16.63 -6.48
N ALA A 311 19.07 -15.90 -7.58
CA ALA A 311 18.02 -15.61 -8.55
C ALA A 311 18.53 -15.76 -9.98
N SER A 312 17.67 -16.27 -10.84
CA SER A 312 17.88 -16.30 -12.29
C SER A 312 17.22 -15.09 -12.93
N LEU A 313 17.99 -14.32 -13.69
CA LEU A 313 17.52 -13.14 -14.42
C LEU A 313 17.30 -13.54 -15.88
N LEU A 314 16.06 -13.49 -16.33
CA LEU A 314 15.66 -13.88 -17.67
C LEU A 314 15.07 -12.67 -18.42
N PRO A 315 15.87 -11.94 -19.21
CA PRO A 315 15.36 -10.97 -20.18
C PRO A 315 14.50 -11.72 -21.22
N ILE A 316 13.20 -11.42 -21.27
CA ILE A 316 12.31 -12.00 -22.29
C ILE A 316 12.46 -11.25 -23.60
N ASP A 317 12.58 -9.93 -23.50
CA ASP A 317 12.86 -9.00 -24.60
C ASP A 317 13.57 -7.75 -24.05
N ASP A 318 13.76 -6.74 -24.90
CA ASP A 318 14.35 -5.45 -24.53
C ASP A 318 13.47 -4.62 -23.56
N GLN A 319 12.28 -5.12 -23.22
CA GLN A 319 11.29 -4.39 -22.46
C GLN A 319 10.85 -5.08 -21.15
N MET A 320 11.20 -6.35 -20.92
CA MET A 320 10.81 -7.10 -19.73
C MET A 320 11.92 -8.06 -19.27
N THR A 321 12.19 -8.06 -17.98
CA THR A 321 13.03 -9.06 -17.32
C THR A 321 12.24 -9.80 -16.25
N LEU A 322 12.18 -11.12 -16.35
CA LEU A 322 11.69 -11.98 -15.28
C LEU A 322 12.81 -12.29 -14.31
N VAL A 323 12.53 -12.21 -13.02
CA VAL A 323 13.45 -12.61 -11.95
C VAL A 323 12.82 -13.79 -11.24
N HIS A 324 13.47 -14.94 -11.34
CA HIS A 324 13.02 -16.18 -10.72
C HIS A 324 13.92 -16.51 -9.53
N ILE A 325 13.33 -16.72 -8.36
CA ILE A 325 14.03 -17.02 -7.11
C ILE A 325 13.55 -18.42 -6.66
N PRO A 326 14.22 -19.49 -7.08
CA PRO A 326 13.73 -20.86 -6.91
C PRO A 326 13.61 -21.27 -5.43
N ASP A 327 14.53 -20.79 -4.58
CA ASP A 327 14.60 -21.22 -3.18
C ASP A 327 13.57 -20.53 -2.27
N ALA A 328 12.83 -19.54 -2.77
CA ALA A 328 11.75 -18.91 -2.01
C ALA A 328 10.52 -19.82 -2.01
N VAL A 329 10.28 -20.60 -0.94
CA VAL A 329 9.22 -21.62 -0.90
C VAL A 329 7.89 -21.06 -0.41
N GLY A 330 7.90 -20.17 0.60
CA GLY A 330 6.67 -19.63 1.16
C GLY A 330 6.82 -18.30 1.89
N GLY A 331 5.73 -17.87 2.52
CA GLY A 331 5.69 -16.64 3.33
C GLY A 331 5.24 -15.39 2.58
N TRP A 332 4.67 -15.53 1.39
CA TRP A 332 4.01 -14.46 0.65
C TRP A 332 2.60 -14.83 0.20
N ARG A 333 1.94 -13.86 -0.43
CA ARG A 333 0.67 -14.01 -1.13
C ARG A 333 0.81 -13.42 -2.53
N GLY A 334 0.12 -14.00 -3.49
CA GLY A 334 0.09 -13.46 -4.84
C GLY A 334 -0.40 -12.00 -4.85
N GLY A 335 0.28 -11.14 -5.62
CA GLY A 335 -0.01 -9.69 -5.65
C GLY A 335 0.62 -8.87 -4.52
N GLN A 336 1.37 -9.48 -3.59
CA GLN A 336 2.28 -8.71 -2.73
C GLN A 336 3.52 -8.25 -3.50
N HIS A 337 4.31 -7.35 -2.93
CA HIS A 337 5.57 -6.91 -3.53
C HIS A 337 6.74 -7.06 -2.56
N VAL A 338 7.93 -7.26 -3.12
CA VAL A 338 9.21 -7.23 -2.39
C VAL A 338 10.06 -6.11 -2.94
N ARG A 339 10.96 -5.57 -2.12
CA ARG A 339 12.03 -4.72 -2.63
C ARG A 339 13.23 -5.60 -2.95
N LEU A 340 13.61 -5.59 -4.21
CA LEU A 340 14.71 -6.37 -4.74
C LEU A 340 15.96 -5.49 -4.86
N ARG A 341 17.07 -5.99 -4.34
CA ARG A 341 18.41 -5.45 -4.56
C ARG A 341 19.25 -6.53 -5.21
N ILE A 342 19.87 -6.22 -6.35
CA ILE A 342 20.77 -7.16 -7.03
C ILE A 342 22.18 -6.90 -6.52
N LEU A 343 22.85 -7.90 -5.96
CA LEU A 343 24.21 -7.77 -5.42
C LEU A 343 25.25 -7.84 -6.54
N ALA A 344 25.16 -6.92 -7.50
CA ALA A 344 26.07 -6.80 -8.64
C ALA A 344 26.33 -5.33 -9.02
N GLY A 345 27.58 -4.87 -8.88
CA GLY A 345 27.99 -3.50 -9.23
C GLY A 345 27.14 -2.43 -8.55
N ASP A 346 26.81 -1.36 -9.29
CA ASP A 346 26.02 -0.23 -8.78
C ASP A 346 24.58 -0.60 -8.39
N LEU A 347 24.04 -1.71 -8.92
CA LEU A 347 22.71 -2.21 -8.55
C LEU A 347 22.66 -2.64 -7.08
N ALA A 348 23.81 -2.98 -6.49
CA ALA A 348 23.92 -3.40 -5.10
C ALA A 348 23.57 -2.27 -4.13
N PHE A 349 23.56 -1.01 -4.55
CA PHE A 349 23.22 0.13 -3.70
C PHE A 349 21.75 0.57 -3.81
N GLN A 350 20.98 -0.03 -4.72
CA GLN A 350 19.59 0.33 -4.96
C GLN A 350 18.63 -0.83 -4.68
N ALA A 351 17.49 -0.53 -4.05
CA ALA A 351 16.43 -1.50 -3.82
C ALA A 351 15.12 -1.01 -4.43
N HIS A 352 14.51 -1.79 -5.33
CA HIS A 352 13.33 -1.39 -6.09
C HIS A 352 12.15 -2.33 -5.84
N PRO A 353 10.91 -1.82 -5.70
CA PRO A 353 9.74 -2.66 -5.46
C PRO A 353 9.32 -3.40 -6.73
N LEU A 354 9.20 -4.73 -6.65
CA LEU A 354 8.65 -5.58 -7.70
C LEU A 354 7.52 -6.44 -7.12
N THR A 355 6.46 -6.59 -7.91
CA THR A 355 5.29 -7.38 -7.51
C THR A 355 5.53 -8.86 -7.78
N ILE A 356 5.08 -9.69 -6.84
CA ILE A 356 5.15 -11.14 -6.91
C ILE A 356 3.99 -11.65 -7.78
N LEU A 357 4.37 -12.32 -8.87
CA LEU A 357 3.51 -12.78 -9.96
C LEU A 357 2.71 -14.04 -9.64
N ASN A 358 3.16 -14.82 -8.67
CA ASN A 358 2.60 -16.13 -8.35
C ASN A 358 2.28 -16.26 -6.85
N ALA A 359 1.34 -17.15 -6.53
CA ALA A 359 1.13 -17.64 -5.17
C ALA A 359 2.15 -18.73 -4.84
N PRO A 360 2.51 -18.91 -3.56
CA PRO A 360 3.42 -20.00 -3.17
C PRO A 360 2.83 -21.35 -3.57
N ALA A 361 3.68 -22.21 -4.11
CA ALA A 361 3.36 -23.58 -4.49
C ALA A 361 4.01 -24.54 -3.50
N SER A 362 3.33 -25.66 -3.19
CA SER A 362 3.97 -26.74 -2.44
C SER A 362 5.09 -27.34 -3.28
N ARG A 363 6.21 -27.73 -2.66
CA ARG A 363 7.30 -28.44 -3.35
C ARG A 363 6.85 -29.77 -3.97
N ALA A 364 5.80 -30.38 -3.44
CA ALA A 364 5.20 -31.59 -4.01
C ALA A 364 4.45 -31.32 -5.33
N ASP A 365 4.09 -30.07 -5.60
CA ASP A 365 3.36 -29.68 -6.80
C ASP A 365 4.32 -29.36 -7.95
N THR A 366 4.65 -30.40 -8.73
CA THR A 366 5.51 -30.28 -9.92
C THR A 366 4.84 -29.57 -11.09
N THR A 367 3.53 -29.31 -11.01
CA THR A 367 2.77 -28.65 -12.09
C THR A 367 2.87 -27.12 -12.00
N ARG A 368 3.26 -26.60 -10.84
CA ARG A 368 3.36 -25.16 -10.57
C ARG A 368 4.81 -24.68 -10.60
N THR A 369 4.98 -23.42 -10.99
CA THR A 369 6.27 -22.74 -10.88
C THR A 369 6.70 -22.68 -9.42
N GLN A 370 7.75 -23.44 -9.10
CA GLN A 370 8.42 -23.39 -7.80
C GLN A 370 9.14 -22.05 -7.64
N GLY A 371 9.22 -21.53 -6.42
CA GLY A 371 9.92 -20.28 -6.15
C GLY A 371 9.07 -19.02 -6.34
N MET A 372 9.70 -17.87 -6.13
CA MET A 372 9.09 -16.56 -6.34
C MET A 372 9.42 -16.03 -7.74
N LEU A 373 8.40 -15.56 -8.46
CA LEU A 373 8.54 -14.92 -9.76
C LEU A 373 8.23 -13.42 -9.67
N LEU A 374 9.13 -12.59 -10.20
CA LEU A 374 8.99 -11.13 -10.28
C LEU A 374 9.12 -10.68 -11.73
N GLY A 375 8.40 -9.61 -12.10
CA GLY A 375 8.47 -9.01 -13.44
C GLY A 375 8.94 -7.56 -13.37
N ALA A 376 10.06 -7.27 -14.02
CA ALA A 376 10.64 -5.93 -14.10
C ALA A 376 10.52 -5.37 -15.52
N ARG A 377 9.58 -4.44 -15.71
CA ARG A 377 9.40 -3.68 -16.95
C ARG A 377 10.59 -2.73 -17.14
N VAL A 378 11.23 -2.73 -18.30
CA VAL A 378 12.32 -1.80 -18.64
C VAL A 378 11.74 -0.41 -18.88
N ASN A 379 11.93 0.48 -17.92
CA ASN A 379 11.34 1.81 -17.92
C ASN A 379 12.20 2.91 -17.25
N GLY A 380 13.38 2.54 -16.74
CA GLY A 380 14.37 3.43 -16.14
C GLY A 380 15.75 2.78 -16.06
N ASP A 381 16.73 3.53 -15.57
CA ASP A 381 18.14 3.16 -15.63
C ASP A 381 18.42 1.84 -14.90
N TRP A 382 17.84 1.66 -13.71
CA TRP A 382 17.98 0.41 -12.94
C TRP A 382 17.39 -0.80 -13.67
N THR A 383 16.18 -0.68 -14.22
CA THR A 383 15.53 -1.78 -14.96
C THR A 383 16.25 -2.10 -16.28
N ARG A 384 16.86 -1.09 -16.93
CA ARG A 384 17.66 -1.26 -18.15
C ARG A 384 18.97 -1.96 -17.84
N ALA A 385 19.63 -1.58 -16.75
CA ALA A 385 20.83 -2.25 -16.27
C ALA A 385 20.54 -3.70 -15.85
N LEU A 386 19.40 -3.95 -15.19
CA LEU A 386 18.94 -5.30 -14.86
C LEU A 386 18.74 -6.16 -16.13
N ASN A 387 18.08 -5.61 -17.15
CA ASN A 387 17.83 -6.31 -18.40
C ASN A 387 19.13 -6.61 -19.16
N LYS A 388 20.05 -5.65 -19.23
CA LYS A 388 21.40 -5.84 -19.82
C LYS A 388 22.26 -6.83 -19.06
N LEU A 389 22.08 -6.99 -17.75
CA LEU A 389 22.87 -7.91 -16.95
C LEU A 389 22.69 -9.35 -17.45
N GLY A 390 21.48 -9.74 -17.85
CA GLY A 390 21.21 -10.98 -18.59
C GLY A 390 21.81 -12.26 -18.01
N LYS A 391 22.00 -12.33 -16.68
CA LYS A 391 22.67 -13.45 -16.02
C LYS A 391 21.67 -14.54 -15.63
N THR A 392 22.01 -15.79 -15.92
CA THR A 392 21.29 -16.97 -15.42
C THR A 392 21.41 -17.16 -13.90
N GLY A 393 22.35 -16.47 -13.23
CA GLY A 393 22.48 -16.45 -11.77
C GLY A 393 23.00 -15.11 -11.23
N ALA A 394 22.34 -14.60 -10.19
CA ALA A 394 22.74 -13.42 -9.43
C ALA A 394 22.30 -13.55 -7.97
N TRP A 395 23.12 -13.06 -7.04
CA TRP A 395 22.68 -12.89 -5.66
C TRP A 395 21.75 -11.70 -5.54
N VAL A 396 20.64 -11.92 -4.87
CA VAL A 396 19.64 -10.89 -4.61
C VAL A 396 19.32 -10.79 -3.14
N MET A 397 19.07 -9.58 -2.69
CA MET A 397 18.58 -9.26 -1.37
C MET A 397 17.10 -8.89 -1.46
N LEU A 398 16.28 -9.60 -0.69
CA LEU A 398 14.83 -9.43 -0.60
C LEU A 398 14.46 -8.75 0.71
N ASP A 399 13.66 -7.69 0.60
CA ASP A 399 12.98 -7.02 1.73
C ASP A 399 11.47 -7.07 1.49
N GLY A 400 10.73 -7.79 2.35
CA GLY A 400 9.28 -7.96 2.23
C GLY A 400 8.80 -9.35 2.70
N PRO A 401 7.63 -9.82 2.23
CA PRO A 401 6.69 -9.15 1.32
C PRO A 401 5.89 -8.00 1.98
N TYR A 402 5.39 -7.09 1.14
CA TYR A 402 4.61 -5.92 1.50
C TYR A 402 3.32 -5.82 0.67
N GLY A 403 2.33 -5.09 1.19
CA GLY A 403 1.07 -4.83 0.48
C GLY A 403 0.22 -6.09 0.26
N GLY A 404 -0.43 -6.16 -0.89
CA GLY A 404 -1.37 -7.21 -1.30
C GLY A 404 -2.84 -6.78 -1.24
N VAL A 405 -3.73 -7.65 -1.71
CA VAL A 405 -5.17 -7.36 -1.74
C VAL A 405 -5.79 -7.46 -0.34
N CYS A 406 -6.45 -6.39 0.10
CA CYS A 406 -7.18 -6.32 1.37
C CYS A 406 -8.69 -6.31 1.14
N MET A 407 -9.20 -7.38 0.52
CA MET A 407 -10.63 -7.57 0.26
C MET A 407 -11.13 -8.85 0.95
N ASN A 408 -12.42 -8.86 1.31
CA ASN A 408 -13.07 -10.09 1.74
C ASN A 408 -13.24 -11.03 0.54
N PRO A 409 -13.23 -12.36 0.72
CA PRO A 409 -13.52 -13.32 -0.35
C PRO A 409 -14.87 -13.04 -1.01
N LYS A 410 -14.90 -13.02 -2.35
CA LYS A 410 -16.03 -12.67 -3.20
C LYS A 410 -16.43 -13.85 -4.08
N GLU A 411 -17.68 -13.85 -4.53
CA GLU A 411 -18.19 -14.86 -5.47
C GLU A 411 -17.74 -14.59 -6.90
N ARG A 412 -17.71 -13.30 -7.30
CA ARG A 412 -17.26 -12.88 -8.63
C ARG A 412 -16.14 -11.87 -8.51
N VAL A 413 -15.10 -12.00 -9.32
CA VAL A 413 -13.93 -11.10 -9.28
C VAL A 413 -13.58 -10.60 -10.68
N LEU A 414 -13.57 -9.28 -10.84
CA LEU A 414 -13.02 -8.58 -12.00
C LEU A 414 -11.56 -8.19 -11.74
N LEU A 415 -10.63 -8.76 -12.49
CA LEU A 415 -9.22 -8.41 -12.47
C LEU A 415 -8.90 -7.52 -13.68
N VAL A 416 -8.47 -6.28 -13.47
CA VAL A 416 -8.17 -5.33 -14.55
C VAL A 416 -6.73 -4.87 -14.50
N ALA A 417 -5.97 -5.19 -15.54
CA ALA A 417 -4.57 -4.82 -15.69
C ALA A 417 -4.36 -3.82 -16.83
N GLY A 418 -3.40 -2.90 -16.66
CA GLY A 418 -2.87 -2.06 -17.73
C GLY A 418 -1.35 -2.17 -17.84
N GLY A 419 -0.85 -2.57 -19.01
CA GLY A 419 0.59 -2.76 -19.25
C GLY A 419 1.21 -3.76 -18.26
N SER A 420 2.31 -3.36 -17.60
CA SER A 420 2.94 -4.15 -16.53
C SER A 420 2.10 -4.26 -15.26
N GLY A 421 0.95 -3.60 -15.19
CA GLY A 421 -0.15 -3.83 -14.23
C GLY A 421 -0.50 -5.30 -14.03
N VAL A 422 -0.29 -6.09 -15.08
CA VAL A 422 -0.58 -7.51 -15.15
C VAL A 422 0.17 -8.34 -14.10
N THR A 423 1.36 -7.89 -13.68
CA THR A 423 2.15 -8.65 -12.71
C THR A 423 1.44 -8.79 -11.37
N PHE A 424 0.70 -7.75 -10.98
CA PHE A 424 -0.14 -7.76 -9.80
C PHE A 424 -1.39 -8.62 -9.97
N THR A 425 -2.11 -8.45 -11.08
CA THR A 425 -3.37 -9.18 -11.27
C THR A 425 -3.17 -10.66 -11.51
N LEU A 426 -2.07 -11.09 -12.16
CA LEU A 426 -1.71 -12.51 -12.28
C LEU A 426 -1.43 -13.12 -10.92
N GLY A 427 -0.66 -12.43 -10.06
CA GLY A 427 -0.44 -12.89 -8.69
C GLY A 427 -1.74 -13.02 -7.91
N VAL A 428 -2.65 -12.05 -8.03
CA VAL A 428 -3.97 -12.14 -7.40
C VAL A 428 -4.80 -13.29 -7.97
N MET A 429 -4.74 -13.52 -9.30
CA MET A 429 -5.45 -14.62 -9.95
C MET A 429 -4.94 -15.98 -9.47
N ASP A 430 -3.63 -16.17 -9.40
CA ASP A 430 -3.01 -17.40 -8.89
C ASP A 430 -3.38 -17.65 -7.42
N GLU A 431 -3.36 -16.61 -6.57
CA GLU A 431 -3.81 -16.72 -5.17
C GLU A 431 -5.30 -17.12 -5.06
N LEU A 432 -6.16 -16.59 -5.93
CA LEU A 432 -7.59 -16.92 -5.95
C LEU A 432 -7.81 -18.37 -6.41
N ILE A 433 -7.16 -18.78 -7.50
CA ILE A 433 -7.25 -20.17 -8.02
C ILE A 433 -6.72 -21.15 -6.97
N SER A 434 -5.57 -20.86 -6.34
CA SER A 434 -5.03 -21.70 -5.27
C SER A 434 -5.91 -21.76 -4.02
N ALA A 435 -6.63 -20.69 -3.68
CA ALA A 435 -7.61 -20.74 -2.60
C ALA A 435 -8.77 -21.69 -2.94
N VAL A 436 -9.22 -21.68 -4.19
CA VAL A 436 -10.27 -22.57 -4.69
C VAL A 436 -9.81 -24.03 -4.68
N GLU A 437 -8.61 -24.32 -5.17
CA GLU A 437 -7.98 -25.65 -5.11
C GLU A 437 -7.84 -26.13 -3.65
N GLY A 438 -7.52 -25.22 -2.73
CA GLY A 438 -7.48 -25.46 -1.28
C GLY A 438 -8.84 -25.64 -0.60
N GLY A 439 -9.94 -25.61 -1.37
CA GLY A 439 -11.30 -25.90 -0.89
C GLY A 439 -12.20 -24.68 -0.69
N ASP A 440 -11.78 -23.46 -1.03
CA ASP A 440 -12.67 -22.30 -1.03
C ASP A 440 -13.67 -22.36 -2.20
N ARG A 441 -14.90 -22.79 -1.89
CA ARG A 441 -15.98 -22.92 -2.88
C ARG A 441 -16.79 -21.63 -3.08
N ARG A 442 -16.38 -20.48 -2.52
CA ARG A 442 -17.13 -19.24 -2.68
C ARG A 442 -16.98 -18.62 -4.08
N LEU A 443 -15.77 -18.63 -4.62
CA LEU A 443 -15.47 -18.02 -5.92
C LEU A 443 -16.07 -18.87 -7.05
N ARG A 444 -16.78 -18.21 -7.97
CA ARG A 444 -17.50 -18.83 -9.09
C ARG A 444 -17.08 -18.28 -10.44
N GLU A 445 -16.69 -17.01 -10.47
CA GLU A 445 -16.38 -16.33 -11.73
C GLU A 445 -15.19 -15.40 -11.55
N ILE A 446 -14.23 -15.50 -12.46
CA ILE A 446 -13.12 -14.57 -12.61
C ILE A 446 -13.20 -13.99 -14.02
N GLU A 447 -13.42 -12.68 -14.13
CA GLU A 447 -13.25 -11.96 -15.38
C GLU A 447 -11.88 -11.27 -15.36
N PHE A 448 -10.96 -11.74 -16.20
CA PHE A 448 -9.62 -11.19 -16.31
C PHE A 448 -9.51 -10.31 -17.55
N VAL A 449 -9.21 -9.03 -17.34
CA VAL A 449 -9.13 -8.00 -18.38
C VAL A 449 -7.74 -7.40 -18.42
N TRP A 450 -7.09 -7.42 -19.58
CA TRP A 450 -5.75 -6.86 -19.75
C TRP A 450 -5.66 -5.88 -20.92
N TYR A 451 -5.37 -4.62 -20.59
CA TYR A 451 -5.11 -3.56 -21.57
C TYR A 451 -3.62 -3.47 -21.89
N ILE A 452 -3.26 -3.68 -23.15
CA ILE A 452 -1.86 -3.68 -23.63
C ILE A 452 -1.68 -2.88 -24.90
N ARG A 453 -0.41 -2.61 -25.22
CA ARG A 453 -0.05 -1.88 -26.44
C ARG A 453 0.03 -2.81 -27.65
N SER A 454 0.85 -3.84 -27.60
CA SER A 454 1.14 -4.79 -28.70
C SER A 454 1.12 -6.24 -28.23
N TYR A 455 1.16 -7.19 -29.16
CA TYR A 455 1.26 -8.63 -28.84
C TYR A 455 2.55 -9.02 -28.13
N ASP A 456 3.64 -8.25 -28.29
CA ASP A 456 4.89 -8.46 -27.56
C ASP A 456 4.68 -8.39 -26.04
N CYS A 457 3.69 -7.62 -25.58
CA CYS A 457 3.35 -7.58 -24.17
C CYS A 457 2.79 -8.91 -23.67
N VAL A 458 2.03 -9.62 -24.52
CA VAL A 458 1.40 -10.89 -24.19
C VAL A 458 2.46 -11.97 -24.01
N SER A 459 3.49 -11.98 -24.87
CA SER A 459 4.54 -13.01 -24.85
C SER A 459 5.26 -13.11 -23.52
N TRP A 460 5.36 -12.03 -22.73
CA TRP A 460 5.97 -12.03 -21.40
C TRP A 460 5.33 -13.00 -20.41
N PHE A 461 4.01 -13.17 -20.48
CA PHE A 461 3.24 -13.89 -19.48
C PHE A 461 2.29 -14.93 -20.06
N VAL A 462 2.30 -15.16 -21.38
CA VAL A 462 1.37 -16.09 -22.05
C VAL A 462 1.41 -17.49 -21.45
N SER A 463 2.60 -18.03 -21.17
CA SER A 463 2.75 -19.37 -20.58
C SER A 463 2.17 -19.44 -19.15
N HIS A 464 2.35 -18.37 -18.37
CA HIS A 464 1.80 -18.30 -17.02
C HIS A 464 0.28 -18.13 -17.03
N LEU A 465 -0.24 -17.29 -17.93
CA LEU A 465 -1.67 -17.09 -18.13
C LEU A 465 -2.35 -18.39 -18.59
N GLN A 466 -1.73 -19.11 -19.54
CA GLN A 466 -2.21 -20.41 -20.00
C GLN A 466 -2.25 -21.43 -18.85
N ALA A 467 -1.20 -21.54 -18.05
CA ALA A 467 -1.15 -22.46 -16.92
C ALA A 467 -2.27 -22.18 -15.89
N LEU A 468 -2.53 -20.91 -15.57
CA LEU A 468 -3.63 -20.51 -14.69
C LEU A 468 -5.00 -20.81 -15.33
N ALA A 469 -5.15 -20.58 -16.62
CA ALA A 469 -6.41 -20.82 -17.31
C ALA A 469 -6.75 -22.31 -17.41
N LEU A 470 -5.76 -23.17 -17.66
CA LEU A 470 -5.94 -24.63 -17.63
C LEU A 470 -6.30 -25.13 -16.24
N ARG A 471 -5.66 -24.60 -15.19
CA ARG A 471 -6.02 -24.91 -13.79
C ARG A 471 -7.46 -24.52 -13.47
N ALA A 472 -7.87 -23.30 -13.84
CA ALA A 472 -9.25 -22.86 -13.66
C ALA A 472 -10.25 -23.74 -14.43
N HIS A 473 -9.98 -24.02 -15.70
CA HIS A 473 -10.84 -24.82 -16.57
C HIS A 473 -11.00 -26.27 -16.09
N SER A 474 -10.00 -26.82 -15.38
CA SER A 474 -10.11 -28.15 -14.76
C SER A 474 -11.16 -28.22 -13.65
N MET A 475 -11.61 -27.08 -13.12
CA MET A 475 -12.59 -26.98 -12.05
C MET A 475 -13.96 -26.60 -12.61
N SER A 476 -14.88 -27.57 -12.65
CA SER A 476 -16.23 -27.43 -13.23
C SER A 476 -17.11 -26.30 -12.65
N PHE A 477 -16.77 -25.74 -11.49
CA PHE A 477 -17.55 -24.71 -10.80
C PHE A 477 -16.94 -23.30 -10.85
N LEU A 478 -15.78 -23.14 -11.48
CA LEU A 478 -15.09 -21.85 -11.63
C LEU A 478 -15.04 -21.47 -13.11
N ASP A 479 -15.74 -20.41 -13.48
CA ASP A 479 -15.66 -19.80 -14.81
C ASP A 479 -14.53 -18.76 -14.81
N LEU A 480 -13.57 -18.89 -15.73
CA LEU A 480 -12.51 -17.90 -15.96
C LEU A 480 -12.60 -17.41 -17.39
N ARG A 481 -12.87 -16.11 -17.56
CA ARG A 481 -12.92 -15.45 -18.87
C ARG A 481 -11.75 -14.52 -19.02
N VAL A 482 -10.97 -14.70 -20.09
CA VAL A 482 -9.79 -13.88 -20.37
C VAL A 482 -10.10 -12.93 -21.52
N ARG A 483 -9.97 -11.63 -21.29
CA ARG A 483 -10.19 -10.58 -22.29
C ARG A 483 -8.97 -9.70 -22.43
N ILE A 484 -8.32 -9.75 -23.59
CA ILE A 484 -7.15 -8.93 -23.90
C ILE A 484 -7.56 -7.82 -24.85
N PHE A 485 -7.26 -6.58 -24.47
CA PHE A 485 -7.57 -5.39 -25.26
C PHE A 485 -6.29 -4.74 -25.77
N LEU A 486 -6.13 -4.75 -27.10
CA LEU A 486 -4.99 -4.15 -27.79
C LEU A 486 -5.30 -2.69 -28.15
N THR A 487 -4.41 -1.80 -27.73
CA THR A 487 -4.48 -0.37 -28.10
C THR A 487 -3.75 -0.05 -29.40
N CYS A 488 -2.86 -0.95 -29.85
CA CYS A 488 -2.18 -0.90 -31.14
C CYS A 488 -1.94 -2.34 -31.63
N PRO A 489 -2.71 -2.85 -32.60
CA PRO A 489 -2.55 -4.23 -33.08
C PRO A 489 -1.30 -4.33 -33.97
N CYS A 490 -0.12 -4.28 -33.35
CA CYS A 490 1.16 -4.55 -33.98
C CYS A 490 1.79 -5.82 -33.36
N GLY A 491 2.58 -6.51 -34.19
CA GLY A 491 3.16 -7.82 -33.88
C GLY A 491 2.22 -8.98 -34.19
N ASP A 492 2.76 -10.19 -34.17
CA ASP A 492 2.00 -11.42 -34.37
C ASP A 492 1.54 -12.00 -33.01
N PRO A 493 0.34 -12.60 -32.93
CA PRO A 493 -0.13 -13.23 -31.71
C PRO A 493 0.78 -14.42 -31.34
N PRO A 494 1.17 -14.58 -30.07
CA PRO A 494 1.93 -15.76 -29.63
C PRO A 494 1.15 -17.05 -29.89
N LEU A 495 1.82 -18.11 -30.34
CA LEU A 495 1.19 -19.40 -30.62
C LEU A 495 0.41 -19.96 -29.44
N LEU A 496 0.92 -19.79 -28.21
CA LEU A 496 0.26 -20.26 -26.99
C LEU A 496 -1.06 -19.53 -26.69
N LEU A 497 -1.31 -18.36 -27.29
CA LEU A 497 -2.51 -17.58 -27.03
C LEU A 497 -3.79 -18.31 -27.46
N SER A 498 -3.74 -19.08 -28.55
CA SER A 498 -4.87 -19.87 -29.05
C SER A 498 -5.23 -21.06 -28.16
N SER A 499 -4.32 -21.46 -27.28
CA SER A 499 -4.49 -22.59 -26.36
C SER A 499 -5.04 -22.20 -24.99
N ILE A 500 -5.31 -20.91 -24.76
CA ILE A 500 -5.91 -20.41 -23.52
C ILE A 500 -7.44 -20.57 -23.61
N PRO A 501 -8.07 -21.37 -22.72
CA PRO A 501 -9.52 -21.51 -22.68
C PRO A 501 -10.22 -20.16 -22.49
N ASP A 502 -11.35 -19.96 -23.17
CA ASP A 502 -12.23 -18.77 -23.02
C ASP A 502 -11.50 -17.42 -23.10
N CYS A 503 -10.47 -17.37 -23.97
CA CYS A 503 -9.67 -16.17 -24.23
C CYS A 503 -10.13 -15.44 -25.49
N ALA A 504 -10.50 -14.17 -25.34
CA ALA A 504 -10.87 -13.28 -26.44
C ALA A 504 -9.90 -12.10 -26.53
N VAL A 505 -9.45 -11.79 -27.74
CA VAL A 505 -8.62 -10.61 -28.05
C VAL A 505 -9.46 -9.63 -28.86
N SER A 506 -9.50 -8.36 -28.44
CA SER A 506 -10.24 -7.31 -29.15
C SER A 506 -9.47 -6.00 -29.18
N THR A 507 -9.76 -5.17 -30.18
CA THR A 507 -9.27 -3.79 -30.29
C THR A 507 -10.28 -2.77 -29.73
N SER A 508 -11.55 -3.16 -29.56
CA SER A 508 -12.59 -2.30 -29.01
C SER A 508 -12.43 -2.22 -27.49
N LYS A 509 -12.15 -1.02 -26.97
CA LYS A 509 -11.95 -0.81 -25.53
C LYS A 509 -13.30 -0.61 -24.81
N PRO A 510 -13.80 -1.58 -24.02
CA PRO A 510 -15.03 -1.39 -23.28
C PRO A 510 -14.85 -0.35 -22.18
N SER A 511 -15.95 0.29 -21.80
CA SER A 511 -15.94 1.14 -20.62
C SER A 511 -15.83 0.27 -19.34
N MET A 512 -15.26 0.82 -18.28
CA MET A 512 -15.22 0.12 -16.97
C MET A 512 -16.61 -0.24 -16.46
N ARG A 513 -17.63 0.50 -16.90
CA ARG A 513 -19.02 0.21 -16.53
C ARG A 513 -19.54 -1.04 -17.24
N GLU A 514 -19.25 -1.18 -18.54
CA GLU A 514 -19.61 -2.37 -19.32
C GLU A 514 -18.96 -3.66 -18.78
N LEU A 515 -17.77 -3.55 -18.17
CA LEU A 515 -17.11 -4.69 -17.54
C LEU A 515 -17.72 -5.05 -16.17
N VAL A 516 -18.19 -4.05 -15.42
CA VAL A 516 -18.71 -4.27 -14.06
C VAL A 516 -20.17 -4.69 -14.06
N LEU A 517 -20.99 -4.19 -14.99
CA LEU A 517 -22.43 -4.44 -15.02
C LEU A 517 -22.81 -5.93 -15.09
N PRO A 518 -22.22 -6.75 -15.99
CA PRO A 518 -22.56 -8.18 -16.09
C PRO A 518 -22.32 -8.93 -14.77
N LEU A 519 -21.29 -8.54 -14.02
CA LEU A 519 -20.97 -9.16 -12.73
C LEU A 519 -22.00 -8.81 -11.63
N LEU A 520 -22.77 -7.73 -11.81
CA LEU A 520 -23.85 -7.33 -10.92
C LEU A 520 -25.19 -8.00 -11.28
N GLU A 521 -25.30 -8.58 -12.47
CA GLU A 521 -26.50 -9.26 -12.95
C GLU A 521 -26.52 -10.70 -12.45
N PHE A 522 -27.49 -11.01 -11.59
CA PHE A 522 -27.75 -12.36 -11.09
C PHE A 522 -28.90 -12.94 -11.89
N GLU A 523 -28.62 -13.39 -13.10
CA GLU A 523 -29.53 -14.29 -13.80
C GLU A 523 -29.13 -15.71 -13.45
N LEU A 524 -29.86 -16.32 -12.51
CA LEU A 524 -29.97 -17.76 -12.40
C LEU A 524 -31.46 -18.05 -12.21
N GLU A 525 -32.13 -18.35 -13.32
CA GLU A 525 -33.31 -19.20 -13.27
C GLU A 525 -32.82 -20.60 -12.90
N ASP A 526 -32.96 -20.98 -11.62
CA ASP A 526 -32.91 -22.40 -11.27
C ASP A 526 -34.06 -23.11 -12.01
N ALA A 527 -33.90 -24.42 -12.29
CA ALA A 527 -34.94 -25.26 -12.89
C ALA A 527 -36.26 -25.30 -12.07
N GLU A 528 -36.25 -24.78 -10.84
CA GLU A 528 -37.40 -24.64 -9.93
C GLU A 528 -37.92 -23.18 -9.82
N GLY A 529 -37.36 -22.21 -10.55
CA GLY A 529 -37.85 -20.82 -10.58
C GLY A 529 -37.54 -19.98 -9.33
N VAL A 530 -36.71 -20.46 -8.40
CA VAL A 530 -36.36 -19.75 -7.17
C VAL A 530 -35.19 -18.80 -7.40
N LYS A 531 -35.46 -17.50 -7.51
CA LYS A 531 -34.40 -16.48 -7.64
C LYS A 531 -33.65 -16.33 -6.30
N PRO A 532 -32.32 -16.41 -6.27
CA PRO A 532 -31.58 -16.14 -5.06
C PRO A 532 -31.78 -14.70 -4.59
N ALA A 533 -32.03 -14.51 -3.29
CA ALA A 533 -32.37 -13.20 -2.76
C ALA A 533 -31.23 -12.18 -2.85
N MET A 534 -29.95 -12.62 -2.84
CA MET A 534 -28.74 -11.82 -3.03
C MET A 534 -27.52 -12.67 -3.46
N GLY A 535 -26.56 -12.05 -4.13
CA GLY A 535 -25.26 -12.62 -4.48
C GLY A 535 -24.26 -12.72 -3.32
N GLY A 536 -23.16 -13.43 -3.57
CA GLY A 536 -22.02 -13.66 -2.67
C GLY A 536 -20.94 -12.57 -2.70
N GLY A 537 -21.17 -11.46 -3.41
CA GLY A 537 -20.31 -10.29 -3.46
C GLY A 537 -19.47 -10.22 -4.74
N VAL A 538 -19.20 -8.98 -5.18
CA VAL A 538 -18.33 -8.69 -6.32
C VAL A 538 -17.04 -8.02 -5.85
N GLY A 539 -15.91 -8.49 -6.37
CA GLY A 539 -14.61 -7.88 -6.16
C GLY A 539 -14.08 -7.25 -7.44
N VAL A 540 -13.59 -6.03 -7.39
CA VAL A 540 -12.89 -5.38 -8.50
C VAL A 540 -11.44 -5.12 -8.08
N VAL A 541 -10.47 -5.66 -8.81
CA VAL A 541 -9.06 -5.48 -8.54
C VAL A 541 -8.44 -4.84 -9.76
N VAL A 542 -7.91 -3.62 -9.61
CA VAL A 542 -7.35 -2.86 -10.73
C VAL A 542 -5.89 -2.50 -10.46
N CYS A 543 -5.03 -2.69 -11.47
CA CYS A 543 -3.64 -2.23 -11.44
C CYS A 543 -3.18 -1.68 -12.79
N GLY A 544 -2.56 -0.50 -12.79
CA GLY A 544 -2.00 0.09 -14.00
C GLY A 544 -1.88 1.61 -13.94
N PRO A 545 -1.97 2.31 -15.09
CA PRO A 545 -1.87 3.76 -15.17
C PRO A 545 -2.95 4.46 -14.34
N GLU A 546 -2.64 5.65 -13.82
CA GLU A 546 -3.53 6.45 -12.98
C GLU A 546 -4.93 6.64 -13.58
N ARG A 547 -5.01 6.89 -14.89
CA ARG A 547 -6.31 7.05 -15.57
C ARG A 547 -7.15 5.77 -15.48
N LEU A 548 -6.55 4.61 -15.71
CA LEU A 548 -7.24 3.31 -15.66
C LEU A 548 -7.81 3.04 -14.27
N VAL A 549 -6.96 3.21 -13.25
CA VAL A 549 -7.32 3.02 -11.84
C VAL A 549 -8.47 3.94 -11.43
N ARG A 550 -8.39 5.23 -11.80
CA ARG A 550 -9.45 6.21 -11.52
C ARG A 550 -10.77 5.84 -12.19
N HIS A 551 -10.73 5.41 -13.45
CA HIS A 551 -11.95 4.99 -14.16
C HIS A 551 -12.61 3.79 -13.48
N ALA A 552 -11.83 2.81 -13.01
CA ALA A 552 -12.36 1.67 -12.26
C ALA A 552 -12.95 2.09 -10.90
N GLN A 553 -12.24 2.92 -10.12
CA GLN A 553 -12.73 3.45 -8.84
C GLN A 553 -14.05 4.21 -9.00
N ASN A 554 -14.12 5.11 -9.98
CA ASN A 554 -15.33 5.88 -10.21
C ASN A 554 -16.46 5.03 -10.83
N ALA A 555 -16.16 3.97 -11.58
CA ALA A 555 -17.18 3.04 -12.06
C ALA A 555 -17.82 2.27 -10.91
N VAL A 556 -17.03 1.76 -9.96
CA VAL A 556 -17.54 1.09 -8.76
C VAL A 556 -18.32 2.04 -7.87
N ALA A 557 -17.83 3.26 -7.65
CA ALA A 557 -18.50 4.26 -6.82
C ALA A 557 -19.85 4.74 -7.40
N ARG A 558 -20.11 4.52 -8.70
CA ARG A 558 -21.37 4.84 -9.38
C ARG A 558 -22.44 3.77 -9.25
N ILE A 559 -22.10 2.57 -8.78
CA ILE A 559 -23.07 1.47 -8.63
C ILE A 559 -24.12 1.90 -7.61
N SER A 560 -25.40 1.68 -7.88
CA SER A 560 -26.45 2.04 -6.91
C SER A 560 -26.26 1.25 -5.60
N PRO A 561 -26.46 1.85 -4.41
CA PRO A 561 -26.33 1.13 -3.14
C PRO A 561 -27.21 -0.13 -3.07
N VAL A 562 -28.41 -0.07 -3.67
CA VAL A 562 -29.33 -1.20 -3.79
C VAL A 562 -28.75 -2.30 -4.69
N GLY A 563 -28.19 -1.95 -5.85
CA GLY A 563 -27.53 -2.91 -6.74
C GLY A 563 -26.32 -3.56 -6.10
N ALA A 564 -25.48 -2.77 -5.43
CA ALA A 564 -24.32 -3.26 -4.68
C ALA A 564 -24.74 -4.17 -3.53
N ALA A 565 -25.79 -3.82 -2.78
CA ALA A 565 -26.31 -4.67 -1.70
C ALA A 565 -26.84 -6.00 -2.26
N ARG A 566 -27.68 -5.95 -3.31
CA ARG A 566 -28.21 -7.13 -4.02
C ARG A 566 -27.10 -8.04 -4.51
N ALA A 567 -25.98 -7.47 -4.96
CA ALA A 567 -24.82 -8.22 -5.39
C ALA A 567 -23.99 -8.86 -4.27
N GLY A 568 -24.39 -8.71 -3.01
CA GLY A 568 -23.62 -9.19 -1.86
C GLY A 568 -22.52 -8.23 -1.39
N GLY A 569 -22.52 -7.01 -1.92
CA GLY A 569 -21.54 -5.96 -1.67
C GLY A 569 -20.40 -5.95 -2.69
N VAL A 570 -20.12 -4.76 -3.23
CA VAL A 570 -19.02 -4.54 -4.18
C VAL A 570 -17.84 -3.93 -3.44
N GLU A 571 -16.65 -4.53 -3.59
CA GLU A 571 -15.41 -3.99 -3.03
C GLU A 571 -14.39 -3.78 -4.14
N ILE A 572 -13.62 -2.70 -4.07
CA ILE A 572 -12.54 -2.41 -5.01
C ILE A 572 -11.19 -2.33 -4.30
N HIS A 573 -10.18 -2.97 -4.90
CA HIS A 573 -8.76 -2.80 -4.56
C HIS A 573 -8.04 -2.20 -5.75
N ALA A 574 -7.26 -1.16 -5.50
CA ALA A 574 -6.59 -0.38 -6.54
C ALA A 574 -5.10 -0.26 -6.24
N GLU A 575 -4.27 -0.70 -7.17
CA GLU A 575 -2.82 -0.46 -7.19
C GLU A 575 -2.44 0.47 -8.33
N ARG A 576 -1.46 1.33 -8.08
CA ARG A 576 -0.92 2.26 -9.07
C ARG A 576 0.54 1.93 -9.30
N PHE A 577 0.87 1.52 -10.52
CA PHE A 577 2.26 1.59 -10.98
C PHE A 577 2.51 3.01 -11.47
N SER A 578 2.86 3.90 -10.54
CA SER A 578 3.53 5.13 -10.92
C SER A 578 5.02 4.82 -11.06
N LEU A 579 5.50 4.91 -12.30
CA LEU A 579 6.87 5.31 -12.60
C LEU A 579 7.31 6.46 -11.68
#